data_AF-A0A139NEG2-F1
#
_entry.id   AF-A0A139NEG2-F1
#
_cell.length_a   1.000
_cell.length_b   1.000
_cell.length_c   1.000
_cell.angle_alpha   90.00
_cell.angle_beta   90.00
_cell.angle_gamma   90.00
#
_symmetry.space_group_name_H-M   'P 1'
#
loop_
_entity.id
_entity.type
_entity.pdbx_description
1 polymer ?
#
loop_
_entity_poly.entity_id
_entity_poly.type
_entity_poly.pdbx_seq_one_letter_code
_entity_poly.pdbx_strand_id
1 'polypeptide(L)'
;MNKRWIGCFVTVGLVLLSLSIGPNDAFGWQALFRGESQARQLFVESRLPRTLAIVMTSGVISLAGLLMQTITQNPYAAPSTTGTTEASQLGILVSLFLFTKATLFQKMSLAFCSALLFTGVFLLVLRRMQFKEKWMLPLVGMIYSGIIGALGQALAYRFHLIQSMTSWSQGSFSMIQRNQYEWLFLTLLVFLGIWLYSESFSIMSLGEEASSGKKGGGNHGSSLSFESVSQVNPDLIFVVDRTLAIGGDDTQNSDILNNSLLQATNAGKNKKIVTLTPDLWYLSGGGLESTKLMFEEVAKYAGN
;
A
#
# COMPACT_ATOMS: atom_id res chain seq x y z
N MET A 1 24.99 -8.24 -15.02
CA MET A 1 25.04 -7.42 -13.79
C MET A 1 23.71 -7.57 -13.05
N ASN A 2 23.72 -7.96 -11.78
CA ASN A 2 22.49 -8.27 -11.03
C ASN A 2 21.58 -7.02 -10.99
N LYS A 3 20.26 -7.14 -11.23
CA LYS A 3 19.32 -6.00 -11.30
C LYS A 3 19.43 -5.05 -10.09
N ARG A 4 19.77 -5.60 -8.92
CA ARG A 4 19.99 -4.87 -7.66
C ARG A 4 21.17 -3.88 -7.72
N TRP A 5 22.27 -4.26 -8.38
CA TRP A 5 23.45 -3.40 -8.52
C TRP A 5 23.19 -2.23 -9.46
N ILE A 6 22.42 -2.45 -10.53
CA ILE A 6 22.02 -1.38 -11.46
C ILE A 6 21.26 -0.28 -10.72
N GLY A 7 20.27 -0.66 -9.89
CA GLY A 7 19.51 0.32 -9.09
C GLY A 7 20.40 1.13 -8.13
N CYS A 8 21.37 0.48 -7.47
CA CYS A 8 22.32 1.17 -6.61
C CYS A 8 23.18 2.16 -7.38
N PHE A 9 23.75 1.75 -8.52
CA PHE A 9 24.58 2.64 -9.36
C PHE A 9 23.79 3.84 -9.87
N VAL A 10 22.55 3.63 -10.32
CA VAL A 10 21.67 4.73 -10.77
C VAL A 10 21.40 5.70 -9.62
N THR A 11 21.08 5.19 -8.43
CA THR A 11 20.80 6.04 -7.27
C THR A 11 22.02 6.87 -6.87
N VAL A 12 23.21 6.25 -6.81
CA VAL A 12 24.46 6.97 -6.52
C VAL A 12 24.75 8.02 -7.59
N GLY A 13 24.55 7.70 -8.87
CA GLY A 13 24.69 8.65 -9.97
C GLY A 13 23.74 9.85 -9.84
N LEU A 14 22.48 9.62 -9.51
CA LEU A 14 21.49 10.68 -9.28
C LEU A 14 21.81 11.54 -8.06
N VAL A 15 22.35 10.95 -6.98
CA VAL A 15 22.82 11.70 -5.81
C VAL A 15 23.97 12.62 -6.18
N LEU A 16 24.96 12.13 -6.94
CA LEU A 16 26.09 12.95 -7.40
C LEU A 16 25.62 14.07 -8.34
N LEU A 17 24.67 13.78 -9.23
CA LEU A 17 24.05 14.78 -10.09
C LEU A 17 23.31 15.85 -9.27
N SER A 18 22.51 15.42 -8.28
CA SER A 18 21.79 16.32 -7.37
C SER A 18 22.73 17.24 -6.59
N LEU A 19 23.87 16.73 -6.13
CA LEU A 19 24.89 17.54 -5.44
C LEU A 19 25.61 18.51 -6.39
N SER A 20 25.66 18.20 -7.68
CA SER A 20 26.33 19.02 -8.70
C SER A 20 25.45 20.18 -9.19
N ILE A 21 24.13 19.99 -9.27
CA ILE A 21 23.19 20.99 -9.80
C ILE A 21 22.83 22.04 -8.74
N GLY A 22 22.82 23.31 -9.13
CA GLY A 22 22.29 24.40 -8.31
C GLY A 22 22.10 25.69 -9.11
N PRO A 23 21.43 26.70 -8.52
CA PRO A 23 21.03 27.92 -9.24
C PRO A 23 22.19 28.87 -9.56
N ASN A 24 23.33 28.72 -8.88
CA ASN A 24 24.49 29.60 -9.03
C ASN A 24 25.71 28.79 -9.45
N ASP A 25 26.56 29.38 -10.29
CA ASP A 25 27.87 28.85 -10.71
C ASP A 25 28.91 28.83 -9.57
N ALA A 26 28.52 29.22 -8.37
CA ALA A 26 29.36 29.28 -7.17
C ALA A 26 29.86 27.91 -6.66
N PHE A 27 29.43 26.80 -7.28
CA PHE A 27 29.87 25.46 -6.90
C PHE A 27 30.42 24.70 -8.10
N GLY A 28 31.67 24.29 -7.98
CA GLY A 28 32.28 23.24 -8.79
C GLY A 28 33.00 22.25 -7.88
N TRP A 29 33.04 20.98 -8.28
CA TRP A 29 33.78 19.94 -7.54
C TRP A 29 35.25 20.33 -7.33
N GLN A 30 35.86 20.98 -8.32
CA GLN A 30 37.23 21.47 -8.22
C GLN A 30 37.40 22.54 -7.13
N ALA A 31 36.46 23.49 -7.01
CA ALA A 31 36.46 24.53 -5.97
C ALA A 31 36.30 23.91 -4.57
N LEU A 32 35.46 22.89 -4.44
CA LEU A 32 35.28 22.13 -3.20
C LEU A 32 36.58 21.41 -2.79
N PHE A 33 37.24 20.71 -3.71
CA PHE A 33 38.49 19.99 -3.45
C PHE A 33 39.67 20.93 -3.17
N ARG A 34 39.66 22.15 -3.73
CA ARG A 34 40.61 23.22 -3.40
C ARG A 34 40.35 23.88 -2.04
N GLY A 35 39.23 23.56 -1.40
CA GLY A 35 38.88 24.08 -0.07
C GLY A 35 38.35 25.50 -0.08
N GLU A 36 37.80 25.98 -1.19
CA GLU A 36 37.20 27.33 -1.27
C GLU A 36 36.05 27.48 -0.26
N SER A 37 36.08 28.55 0.52
CA SER A 37 35.17 28.76 1.65
C SER A 37 33.70 28.81 1.22
N GLN A 38 33.41 29.51 0.12
CA GLN A 38 32.05 29.66 -0.42
C GLN A 38 31.48 28.34 -0.95
N ALA A 39 32.28 27.57 -1.70
CA ALA A 39 31.87 26.26 -2.22
C ALA A 39 31.64 25.27 -1.07
N ARG A 40 32.52 25.27 -0.06
CA ARG A 40 32.39 24.42 1.14
C ARG A 40 31.15 24.78 1.96
N GLN A 41 30.89 26.07 2.18
CA GLN A 41 29.72 26.52 2.92
C GLN A 41 28.43 26.12 2.22
N LEU A 42 28.32 26.36 0.90
CA LEU A 42 27.13 25.96 0.13
C LEU A 42 26.91 24.43 0.15
N PHE A 43 27.98 23.66 0.02
CA PHE A 43 27.92 22.20 0.03
C PHE A 43 27.46 21.64 1.38
N VAL A 44 28.11 22.07 2.47
CA VAL A 44 27.88 21.55 3.83
C VAL A 44 26.59 22.09 4.45
N GLU A 45 26.26 23.36 4.22
CA GLU A 45 25.12 23.99 4.89
C GLU A 45 23.79 23.75 4.17
N SER A 46 23.79 23.43 2.87
CA SER A 46 22.54 23.28 2.10
C SER A 46 22.49 22.06 1.18
N ARG A 47 23.48 21.86 0.28
CA ARG A 47 23.35 20.80 -0.75
C ARG A 47 23.34 19.39 -0.15
N LEU A 48 24.33 19.08 0.68
CA LEU A 48 24.42 17.77 1.34
C LEU A 48 23.22 17.51 2.28
N PRO A 49 22.84 18.44 3.18
CA PRO A 49 21.62 18.33 3.98
C PRO A 49 20.36 18.02 3.15
N ARG A 50 20.15 18.78 2.07
CA ARG A 50 18.96 18.64 1.21
C ARG A 50 18.95 17.30 0.49
N THR A 51 20.06 16.89 -0.14
CA THR A 51 20.13 15.62 -0.87
C THR A 51 19.95 14.43 0.06
N LEU A 52 20.56 14.46 1.25
CA LEU A 52 20.34 13.43 2.27
C LEU A 52 18.88 13.37 2.71
N ALA A 53 18.26 14.53 2.97
CA ALA A 53 16.85 14.60 3.36
C ALA A 53 15.92 14.01 2.29
N ILE A 54 16.18 14.29 1.00
CA ILE A 54 15.43 13.74 -0.13
C ILE A 54 15.56 12.20 -0.14
N VAL A 55 16.78 11.67 -0.10
CA VAL A 55 17.02 10.22 -0.17
C VAL A 55 16.37 9.50 1.01
N MET A 56 16.53 10.00 2.23
CA MET A 56 15.93 9.41 3.43
C MET A 56 14.40 9.44 3.37
N THR A 57 13.82 10.60 3.07
CA THR A 57 12.36 10.77 3.05
C THR A 57 11.71 9.91 1.96
N SER A 58 12.27 9.92 0.74
CA SER A 58 11.75 9.12 -0.37
C SER A 58 11.88 7.62 -0.11
N GLY A 59 12.99 7.17 0.49
CA GLY A 59 13.18 5.77 0.85
C GLY A 59 12.13 5.29 1.86
N VAL A 60 11.83 6.10 2.89
CA VAL A 60 10.83 5.75 3.91
C VAL A 60 9.43 5.74 3.33
N ILE A 61 9.07 6.74 2.50
CA ILE A 61 7.76 6.78 1.84
C ILE A 61 7.57 5.53 0.97
N SER A 62 8.60 5.13 0.23
CA SER A 62 8.59 3.92 -0.58
C SER A 62 8.36 2.66 0.26
N LEU A 63 9.12 2.48 1.35
CA LEU A 63 8.94 1.35 2.26
C LEU A 63 7.59 1.35 2.97
N ALA A 64 7.13 2.51 3.44
CA ALA A 64 5.83 2.64 4.07
C ALA A 64 4.69 2.29 3.10
N GLY A 65 4.81 2.69 1.83
CA GLY A 65 3.92 2.25 0.75
C GLY A 65 3.92 0.74 0.58
N LEU A 66 5.10 0.14 0.41
CA LEU A 66 5.24 -1.31 0.25
C LEU A 66 4.66 -2.10 1.44
N LEU A 67 4.95 -1.66 2.67
CA LEU A 67 4.42 -2.28 3.88
C LEU A 67 2.91 -2.14 3.96
N MET A 68 2.36 -0.97 3.64
CA MET A 68 0.92 -0.75 3.63
C MET A 68 0.24 -1.67 2.61
N GLN A 69 0.77 -1.76 1.39
CA GLN A 69 0.26 -2.64 0.34
C GLN A 69 0.33 -4.12 0.77
N THR A 70 1.41 -4.51 1.44
CA THR A 70 1.62 -5.87 1.95
C THR A 70 0.64 -6.23 3.05
N ILE A 71 0.50 -5.38 4.08
CA ILE A 71 -0.38 -5.60 5.23
C ILE A 71 -1.85 -5.64 4.79
N THR A 72 -2.23 -4.74 3.88
CA THR A 72 -3.63 -4.66 3.41
C THR A 72 -3.94 -5.62 2.25
N GLN A 73 -2.92 -6.27 1.68
CA GLN A 73 -3.04 -7.04 0.44
C GLN A 73 -3.75 -6.25 -0.67
N ASN A 74 -3.48 -4.94 -0.75
CA ASN A 74 -4.12 -4.03 -1.67
C ASN A 74 -3.07 -3.12 -2.31
N PRO A 75 -2.83 -3.23 -3.64
CA PRO A 75 -1.82 -2.43 -4.32
C PRO A 75 -2.13 -0.92 -4.31
N TYR A 76 -3.38 -0.54 -4.05
CA TYR A 76 -3.82 0.86 -3.99
C TYR A 76 -3.71 1.47 -2.59
N ALA A 77 -3.36 0.68 -1.56
CA ALA A 77 -3.21 1.21 -0.22
C ALA A 77 -1.90 2.01 -0.08
N ALA A 78 -1.99 3.15 0.60
CA ALA A 78 -0.82 3.99 0.88
C ALA A 78 -0.95 4.60 2.28
N PRO A 79 0.14 5.05 2.92
CA PRO A 79 0.07 5.68 4.24
C PRO A 79 -0.88 6.89 4.28
N SER A 80 -0.95 7.66 3.19
CA SER A 80 -1.88 8.78 3.03
C SER A 80 -3.35 8.35 3.08
N THR A 81 -3.68 7.11 2.67
CA THR A 81 -5.05 6.62 2.74
C THR A 81 -5.53 6.37 4.16
N THR A 82 -4.68 6.48 5.19
CA THR A 82 -5.06 6.32 6.61
C THR A 82 -5.21 7.65 7.36
N GLY A 83 -5.10 8.78 6.66
CA GLY A 83 -5.20 10.11 7.28
C GLY A 83 -3.93 10.58 7.99
N THR A 84 -2.82 9.85 7.85
CA THR A 84 -1.55 10.16 8.53
C THR A 84 -1.00 11.53 8.11
N THR A 85 -1.14 11.89 6.82
CA THR A 85 -0.66 13.18 6.28
C THR A 85 -1.48 14.34 6.81
N GLU A 86 -2.81 14.25 6.77
CA GLU A 86 -3.72 15.29 7.26
C GLU A 86 -3.57 15.48 8.78
N ALA A 87 -3.39 14.39 9.52
CA ALA A 87 -3.12 14.44 10.96
C ALA A 87 -1.80 15.14 11.29
N SER A 88 -0.74 14.87 10.51
CA SER A 88 0.56 15.55 10.66
C SER A 88 0.43 17.05 10.42
N GLN A 89 -0.28 17.47 9.37
CA GLN A 89 -0.56 18.88 9.08
C GLN A 89 -1.36 19.56 10.19
N LEU A 90 -2.38 18.88 10.71
CA LEU A 90 -3.14 19.37 11.84
C LEU A 90 -2.22 19.55 13.07
N GLY A 91 -1.28 18.63 13.31
CA GLY A 91 -0.28 18.77 14.37
C GLY A 91 0.60 20.01 14.20
N ILE A 92 1.07 20.30 12.98
CA ILE A 92 1.81 21.55 12.70
C ILE A 92 0.93 22.76 13.01
N LEU A 93 -0.33 22.76 12.59
CA LEU A 93 -1.26 23.86 12.85
C LEU A 93 -1.54 24.04 14.35
N VAL A 94 -1.74 22.96 15.10
CA VAL A 94 -1.90 23.00 16.57
C VAL A 94 -0.65 23.60 17.23
N SER A 95 0.55 23.30 16.73
CA SER A 95 1.79 23.88 17.29
C SER A 95 1.83 25.41 17.19
N LEU A 96 1.21 25.99 16.15
CA LEU A 96 1.14 27.44 15.98
C LEU A 96 0.16 28.10 16.96
N PHE A 97 -0.79 27.35 17.50
CA PHE A 97 -1.72 27.83 18.52
C PHE A 97 -1.17 27.64 19.93
N LEU A 98 -0.46 26.54 20.19
CA LEU A 98 0.14 26.28 21.50
C LEU A 98 1.37 27.15 21.77
N PHE A 99 2.12 27.53 20.72
CA PHE A 99 3.36 28.29 20.87
C PHE A 99 3.34 29.57 20.02
N THR A 100 3.54 30.72 20.68
CA THR A 100 3.61 32.04 20.02
C THR A 100 4.72 32.14 18.97
N LYS A 101 5.83 31.40 19.18
CA LYS A 101 6.92 31.22 18.22
C LYS A 101 7.37 29.76 18.19
N ALA A 102 6.55 28.92 17.55
CA ALA A 102 6.84 27.49 17.44
C ALA A 102 8.19 27.26 16.73
N THR A 103 9.14 26.65 17.44
CA THR A 103 10.42 26.20 16.90
C THR A 103 10.22 25.04 15.92
N LEU A 104 11.20 24.77 15.05
CA LEU A 104 11.15 23.62 14.13
C LEU A 104 10.93 22.31 14.89
N PHE A 105 11.64 22.14 16.01
CA PHE A 105 11.48 20.97 16.88
C PHE A 105 10.03 20.81 17.35
N GLN A 106 9.42 21.86 17.90
CA GLN A 106 8.03 21.81 18.37
C GLN A 106 7.04 21.45 17.24
N LYS A 107 7.22 22.04 16.04
CA LYS A 107 6.40 21.72 14.88
C LYS A 107 6.52 20.25 14.49
N MET A 108 7.74 19.73 14.43
CA MET A 108 8.01 18.34 14.05
C MET A 108 7.50 17.34 15.08
N SER A 109 7.72 17.61 16.38
CA SER A 109 7.23 16.75 17.45
C SER A 109 5.71 16.67 17.49
N LEU A 110 5.01 17.81 17.35
CA LEU A 110 3.55 17.82 17.33
C LEU A 110 2.98 17.16 16.08
N ALA A 111 3.61 17.38 14.91
CA ALA A 111 3.24 16.70 13.67
C ALA A 111 3.35 15.18 13.82
N PHE A 112 4.48 14.70 14.36
CA PHE A 112 4.74 13.28 14.60
C PHE A 112 3.76 12.66 15.61
N CYS A 113 3.54 13.32 16.76
CA CYS A 113 2.62 12.82 17.78
C CYS A 113 1.17 12.81 17.29
N SER A 114 0.75 13.85 16.55
CA SER A 114 -0.58 13.93 15.94
C SER A 114 -0.77 12.81 14.91
N ALA A 115 0.21 12.60 14.02
CA ALA A 115 0.19 11.48 13.08
C ALA A 115 0.03 10.14 13.79
N LEU A 116 0.86 9.83 14.79
CA LEU A 116 0.76 8.59 15.57
C LEU A 116 -0.60 8.44 16.27
N LEU A 117 -1.11 9.51 16.88
CA LEU A 117 -2.39 9.49 17.60
C LEU A 117 -3.55 9.19 16.65
N PHE A 118 -3.66 9.92 15.55
CA PHE A 118 -4.77 9.74 14.60
C PHE A 118 -4.64 8.43 13.83
N THR A 119 -3.44 7.97 13.47
CA THR A 119 -3.27 6.63 12.90
C THR A 119 -3.67 5.55 13.93
N GLY A 120 -3.33 5.72 15.20
CA GLY A 120 -3.77 4.83 16.28
C GLY A 120 -5.30 4.78 16.43
N VAL A 121 -5.96 5.94 16.42
CA VAL A 121 -7.42 6.05 16.44
C VAL A 121 -8.04 5.35 15.22
N PHE A 122 -7.48 5.54 14.03
CA PHE A 122 -7.93 4.86 12.81
C PHE A 122 -7.88 3.33 12.95
N LEU A 123 -6.77 2.79 13.48
CA LEU A 123 -6.63 1.36 13.73
C LEU A 123 -7.65 0.84 14.77
N LEU A 124 -7.95 1.64 15.80
CA LEU A 124 -8.99 1.29 16.78
C LEU A 124 -10.39 1.25 16.15
N VAL A 125 -10.71 2.19 15.25
CA VAL A 125 -11.96 2.19 14.49
C VAL A 125 -12.05 0.95 13.61
N LEU A 126 -10.99 0.63 12.85
CA LEU A 126 -10.95 -0.56 12.00
C LEU A 126 -11.14 -1.86 12.79
N ARG A 127 -10.58 -1.96 13.99
CA ARG A 127 -10.74 -3.15 14.85
C ARG A 127 -12.19 -3.37 15.29
N ARG A 128 -13.01 -2.32 15.36
CA ARG A 128 -14.43 -2.39 15.75
C ARG A 128 -15.37 -2.69 14.58
N MET A 129 -14.91 -2.58 13.33
CA MET A 129 -15.73 -2.86 12.16
C MET A 129 -15.92 -4.37 11.93
N GLN A 130 -17.18 -4.77 11.71
CA GLN A 130 -17.59 -6.17 11.53
C GLN A 130 -17.30 -6.69 10.13
N PHE A 131 -17.46 -5.85 9.11
CA PHE A 131 -17.12 -6.16 7.72
C PHE A 131 -15.64 -5.84 7.49
N LYS A 132 -14.90 -6.69 6.77
CA LYS A 132 -13.45 -6.49 6.51
C LYS A 132 -13.11 -6.79 5.06
N GLU A 133 -14.01 -6.40 4.16
CA GLU A 133 -13.75 -6.52 2.72
C GLU A 133 -12.50 -5.73 2.34
N LYS A 134 -11.67 -6.29 1.45
CA LYS A 134 -10.36 -5.72 1.07
C LYS A 134 -10.46 -4.30 0.50
N TRP A 135 -11.60 -3.94 -0.11
CA TRP A 135 -11.87 -2.61 -0.66
C TRP A 135 -12.34 -1.58 0.38
N MET A 136 -12.87 -2.04 1.53
CA MET A 136 -13.48 -1.15 2.52
C MET A 136 -12.44 -0.38 3.33
N LEU A 137 -11.27 -0.98 3.59
CA LEU A 137 -10.17 -0.37 4.32
C LEU A 137 -9.69 0.96 3.71
N PRO A 138 -9.36 1.04 2.41
CA PRO A 138 -9.01 2.31 1.77
C PRO A 138 -10.15 3.35 1.81
N LEU A 139 -11.40 2.93 1.63
CA LEU A 139 -12.55 3.84 1.59
C LEU A 139 -12.78 4.51 2.95
N VAL A 140 -12.80 3.72 4.03
CA VAL A 140 -12.93 4.24 5.40
C VAL A 140 -11.78 5.18 5.71
N GLY A 141 -10.57 4.82 5.27
CA GLY A 141 -9.39 5.65 5.43
C GLY A 141 -9.47 6.99 4.69
N MET A 142 -9.98 7.02 3.45
CA MET A 142 -10.21 8.27 2.71
C MET A 142 -11.26 9.16 3.37
N ILE A 143 -12.36 8.58 3.89
CA ILE A 143 -13.38 9.33 4.64
C ILE A 143 -12.76 9.91 5.92
N TYR A 144 -12.02 9.08 6.66
CA TYR A 144 -11.34 9.48 7.89
C TYR A 144 -10.32 10.61 7.67
N SER A 145 -9.46 10.45 6.67
CA SER A 145 -8.53 11.48 6.19
C SER A 145 -9.25 12.77 5.81
N GLY A 146 -10.35 12.67 5.04
CA GLY A 146 -11.17 13.80 4.63
C GLY A 146 -11.77 14.58 5.81
N ILE A 147 -12.19 13.90 6.88
CA ILE A 147 -12.69 14.55 8.10
C ILE A 147 -11.58 15.37 8.78
N ILE A 148 -10.38 14.79 8.94
CA ILE A 148 -9.23 15.49 9.54
C ILE A 148 -8.81 16.66 8.67
N GLY A 149 -8.73 16.45 7.35
CA GLY A 149 -8.36 17.48 6.38
C GLY A 149 -9.36 18.63 6.36
N ALA A 150 -10.67 18.35 6.43
CA ALA A 150 -11.71 19.36 6.49
C ALA A 150 -11.61 20.21 7.77
N LEU A 151 -11.35 19.58 8.92
CA LEU A 151 -11.10 20.29 10.17
C LEU A 151 -9.86 21.20 10.06
N GLY A 152 -8.76 20.66 9.53
CA GLY A 152 -7.52 21.42 9.30
C GLY A 152 -7.73 22.61 8.36
N GLN A 153 -8.47 22.42 7.27
CA GLN A 153 -8.82 23.50 6.32
C GLN A 153 -9.75 24.54 6.92
N ALA A 154 -10.75 24.15 7.70
CA ALA A 154 -11.64 25.09 8.37
C ALA A 154 -10.86 26.01 9.34
N LEU A 155 -9.93 25.43 10.11
CA LEU A 155 -9.04 26.20 10.97
C LEU A 155 -8.10 27.09 10.13
N ALA A 156 -7.49 26.55 9.09
CA ALA A 156 -6.59 27.32 8.23
C ALA A 156 -7.30 28.50 7.56
N TYR A 157 -8.55 28.32 7.12
CA TYR A 157 -9.38 29.40 6.59
C TYR A 157 -9.62 30.48 7.64
N ARG A 158 -10.03 30.09 8.85
CA ARG A 158 -10.33 31.03 9.95
C ARG A 158 -9.13 31.90 10.34
N PHE A 159 -7.92 31.34 10.27
CA PHE A 159 -6.68 31.99 10.70
C PHE A 159 -5.79 32.46 9.53
N HIS A 160 -6.31 32.51 8.30
CA HIS A 160 -5.58 32.93 7.10
C HIS A 160 -4.29 32.13 6.80
N LEU A 161 -4.27 30.85 7.18
CA LEU A 161 -3.15 29.92 6.97
C LEU A 161 -3.34 29.00 5.75
N ILE A 162 -4.34 29.25 4.89
CA ILE A 162 -4.64 28.40 3.73
C ILE A 162 -3.41 28.23 2.82
N GLN A 163 -2.69 29.31 2.52
CA GLN A 163 -1.49 29.23 1.67
C GLN A 163 -0.37 28.41 2.33
N SER A 164 -0.20 28.54 3.65
CA SER A 164 0.76 27.72 4.39
C SER A 164 0.36 26.25 4.36
N MET A 165 -0.93 25.93 4.54
CA MET A 165 -1.45 24.57 4.40
C MET A 165 -1.23 23.99 3.00
N THR A 166 -1.49 24.76 1.95
CA THR A 166 -1.21 24.33 0.57
C THR A 166 0.27 24.03 0.37
N SER A 167 1.16 24.88 0.88
CA SER A 167 2.61 24.66 0.80
C SER A 167 3.06 23.43 1.59
N TRP A 168 2.53 23.21 2.80
CA TRP A 168 2.86 22.02 3.61
C TRP A 168 2.31 20.73 3.00
N SER A 169 1.18 20.79 2.31
CA SER A 169 0.59 19.65 1.61
C SER A 169 1.40 19.20 0.40
N GLN A 170 1.98 20.15 -0.34
CA GLN A 170 2.85 19.84 -1.47
C GLN A 170 4.24 19.36 -1.02
N GLY A 171 4.71 19.82 0.14
CA GLY A 171 6.04 19.55 0.65
C GLY A 171 7.14 20.29 -0.12
N SER A 172 8.26 20.57 0.54
CA SER A 172 9.42 21.16 -0.13
C SER A 172 10.71 20.85 0.63
N PHE A 173 11.76 20.50 -0.11
CA PHE A 173 13.11 20.36 0.41
C PHE A 173 13.92 21.66 0.28
N SER A 174 13.33 22.74 -0.26
CA SER A 174 14.05 23.97 -0.59
C SER A 174 14.63 24.68 0.64
N MET A 175 13.97 24.58 1.79
CA MET A 175 14.41 25.28 3.00
C MET A 175 15.34 24.45 3.89
N ILE A 176 15.65 23.22 3.49
CA ILE A 176 16.49 22.32 4.30
C ILE A 176 17.92 22.82 4.31
N GLN A 177 18.40 23.03 5.52
CA GLN A 177 19.76 23.45 5.84
C GLN A 177 20.29 22.60 6.99
N ARG A 178 21.57 22.76 7.30
CA ARG A 178 22.19 22.16 8.50
C ARG A 178 21.40 22.53 9.77
N ASN A 179 21.33 21.61 10.71
CA ASN A 179 20.52 21.68 11.94
C ASN A 179 18.99 21.56 11.77
N GLN A 180 18.50 21.30 10.54
CA GLN A 180 17.07 21.08 10.29
C GLN A 180 16.70 19.66 9.87
N TYR A 181 17.64 18.85 9.38
CA TYR A 181 17.38 17.55 8.75
C TYR A 181 17.77 16.35 9.62
N GLU A 182 18.44 16.59 10.74
CA GLU A 182 19.01 15.57 11.63
C GLU A 182 17.92 14.68 12.25
N TRP A 183 16.70 15.21 12.39
CA TRP A 183 15.52 14.43 12.80
C TRP A 183 15.19 13.29 11.84
N LEU A 184 15.55 13.42 10.56
CA LEU A 184 15.37 12.35 9.59
C LEU A 184 16.27 11.15 9.89
N PHE A 185 17.31 11.25 10.73
CA PHE A 185 18.08 10.08 11.15
C PHE A 185 17.26 9.09 11.99
N LEU A 186 16.16 9.51 12.61
CA LEU A 186 15.20 8.57 13.22
C LEU A 186 14.64 7.58 12.20
N THR A 187 14.56 7.98 10.92
CA THR A 187 14.12 7.07 9.86
C THR A 187 15.09 5.92 9.64
N LEU A 188 16.39 6.10 9.92
CA LEU A 188 17.37 5.02 9.84
C LEU A 188 17.10 3.95 10.89
N LEU A 189 16.61 4.34 12.08
CA LEU A 189 16.18 3.38 13.11
C LEU A 189 14.93 2.61 12.65
N VAL A 190 14.00 3.28 11.96
CA VAL A 190 12.83 2.63 11.37
C VAL A 190 13.24 1.67 10.26
N PHE A 191 14.16 2.07 9.37
CA PHE A 191 14.74 1.18 8.34
C PHE A 191 15.37 -0.06 8.96
N LEU A 192 16.18 0.12 10.01
CA LEU A 192 16.80 -0.99 10.73
C LEU A 192 15.72 -1.91 11.31
N GLY A 193 14.68 -1.36 11.93
CA GLY A 193 13.53 -2.13 12.42
C GLY A 193 12.85 -2.93 11.30
N ILE A 194 12.51 -2.29 10.19
CA ILE A 194 11.89 -2.97 9.04
C ILE A 194 12.78 -4.08 8.49
N TRP A 195 14.09 -3.82 8.42
CA TRP A 195 15.07 -4.81 7.98
C TRP A 195 15.13 -6.02 8.91
N LEU A 196 15.13 -5.80 10.24
CA LEU A 196 15.11 -6.89 11.23
C LEU A 196 13.83 -7.73 11.14
N TYR A 197 12.69 -7.12 10.80
CA TYR A 197 11.39 -7.80 10.68
C TYR A 197 11.02 -8.16 9.24
N SER A 198 11.97 -8.11 8.29
CA SER A 198 11.65 -8.28 6.86
C SER A 198 11.06 -9.65 6.55
N GLU A 199 11.48 -10.69 7.26
CA GLU A 199 10.94 -12.05 7.10
C GLU A 199 9.47 -12.12 7.52
N SER A 200 9.10 -11.49 8.65
CA SER A 200 7.72 -11.45 9.13
C SER A 200 6.81 -10.73 8.14
N PHE A 201 7.26 -9.61 7.56
CA PHE A 201 6.50 -8.91 6.52
C PHE A 201 6.42 -9.72 5.22
N SER A 202 7.48 -10.45 4.87
CA SER A 202 7.47 -11.33 3.70
C SER A 202 6.47 -12.47 3.88
N ILE A 203 6.38 -13.08 5.06
CA ILE A 203 5.36 -14.08 5.37
C ILE A 203 3.95 -13.49 5.30
N MET A 204 3.76 -12.26 5.79
CA MET A 204 2.47 -11.57 5.71
C MET A 204 2.03 -11.31 4.26
N SER A 205 2.98 -11.06 3.34
CA SER A 205 2.68 -10.92 1.91
C SER A 205 2.15 -12.19 1.24
N LEU A 206 2.43 -13.38 1.81
CA LEU A 206 1.95 -14.66 1.28
C LEU A 206 0.46 -14.90 1.53
N GLY A 207 -0.19 -14.02 2.31
CA GLY A 207 -1.61 -14.11 2.62
C GLY A 207 -1.92 -14.85 3.92
N GLU A 208 -3.11 -14.60 4.46
CA GLU A 208 -3.61 -15.19 5.71
C GLU A 208 -3.79 -16.72 5.60
N GLU A 209 -4.06 -17.21 4.37
CA GLU A 209 -4.21 -18.64 4.06
C GLU A 209 -2.87 -19.41 4.13
N ALA A 210 -1.78 -18.83 3.63
CA ALA A 210 -0.45 -19.45 3.68
C ALA A 210 0.21 -19.40 5.07
N SER A 211 -0.14 -18.37 5.87
CA SER A 211 0.50 -18.10 7.16
C SER A 211 -0.19 -18.74 8.36
N SER A 212 -1.50 -19.01 8.29
CA SER A 212 -2.25 -19.56 9.43
C SER A 212 -2.41 -21.08 9.43
N GLY A 213 -2.13 -21.78 8.32
CA GLY A 213 -2.42 -23.21 8.18
C GLY A 213 -3.91 -23.58 8.41
N LYS A 214 -4.78 -22.58 8.55
CA LYS A 214 -6.21 -22.74 8.82
C LYS A 214 -6.95 -22.69 7.49
N LYS A 215 -7.68 -23.76 7.19
CA LYS A 215 -8.70 -23.79 6.14
C LYS A 215 -9.78 -22.74 6.49
N GLY A 216 -9.63 -21.54 5.94
CA GLY A 216 -10.56 -20.44 6.14
C GLY A 216 -11.82 -20.64 5.31
N GLY A 217 -12.91 -21.02 5.97
CA GLY A 217 -14.26 -20.90 5.43
C GLY A 217 -14.66 -19.43 5.38
N GLY A 218 -14.29 -18.73 4.30
CA GLY A 218 -14.86 -17.44 3.93
C GLY A 218 -16.05 -17.62 2.99
N ASN A 219 -16.96 -16.63 2.93
CA ASN A 219 -18.13 -16.61 2.06
C ASN A 219 -17.83 -16.56 0.55
N HIS A 220 -16.55 -16.61 0.15
CA HIS A 220 -16.08 -16.48 -1.24
C HIS A 220 -15.41 -17.74 -1.79
N GLY A 221 -15.53 -18.87 -1.10
CA GLY A 221 -14.85 -20.11 -1.48
C GLY A 221 -13.37 -20.08 -1.11
N SER A 222 -12.83 -21.24 -0.76
CA SER A 222 -11.41 -21.41 -0.42
C SER A 222 -10.60 -21.79 -1.65
N SER A 223 -9.37 -21.28 -1.78
CA SER A 223 -8.43 -21.80 -2.77
C SER A 223 -8.14 -23.27 -2.45
N LEU A 224 -8.51 -24.19 -3.35
CA LEU A 224 -8.28 -25.63 -3.19
C LEU A 224 -7.24 -26.09 -4.22
N SER A 225 -6.28 -26.91 -3.78
CA SER A 225 -5.34 -27.57 -4.70
C SER A 225 -5.99 -28.81 -5.35
N PHE A 226 -5.48 -29.24 -6.51
CA PHE A 226 -6.00 -30.44 -7.19
C PHE A 226 -5.82 -31.71 -6.36
N GLU A 227 -4.77 -31.79 -5.54
CA GLU A 227 -4.54 -32.89 -4.61
C GLU A 227 -5.63 -32.96 -3.54
N SER A 228 -6.09 -31.80 -3.06
CA SER A 228 -7.19 -31.72 -2.08
C SER A 228 -8.51 -32.20 -2.68
N VAL A 229 -8.79 -31.85 -3.94
CA VAL A 229 -9.98 -32.34 -4.67
C VAL A 229 -9.88 -33.86 -4.89
N SER A 230 -8.71 -34.36 -5.27
CA SER A 230 -8.46 -35.78 -5.48
C SER A 230 -8.65 -36.60 -4.20
N GLN A 231 -8.20 -36.09 -3.04
CA GLN A 231 -8.38 -36.73 -1.74
C GLN A 231 -9.85 -36.80 -1.30
N VAL A 232 -10.63 -35.75 -1.56
CA VAL A 232 -12.08 -35.75 -1.29
C VAL A 232 -12.82 -36.70 -2.23
N ASN A 233 -12.34 -36.84 -3.46
CA ASN A 233 -12.87 -37.71 -4.50
C ASN A 233 -14.39 -37.50 -4.76
N PRO A 234 -14.81 -36.30 -5.19
CA PRO A 234 -16.23 -35.98 -5.38
C PRO A 234 -16.85 -36.77 -6.55
N ASP A 235 -18.15 -37.04 -6.46
CA ASP A 235 -18.93 -37.72 -7.52
C ASP A 235 -19.43 -36.76 -8.62
N LEU A 236 -19.49 -35.46 -8.33
CA LEU A 236 -19.93 -34.40 -9.24
C LEU A 236 -19.11 -33.13 -8.97
N ILE A 237 -18.63 -32.48 -10.03
CA ILE A 237 -17.91 -31.21 -9.97
C ILE A 237 -18.60 -30.20 -10.88
N PHE A 238 -19.01 -29.06 -10.32
CA PHE A 238 -19.51 -27.91 -11.06
C PHE A 238 -18.37 -26.91 -11.33
N VAL A 239 -18.24 -26.48 -12.57
CA VAL A 239 -17.21 -25.53 -13.02
C VAL A 239 -17.90 -24.25 -13.48
N VAL A 240 -17.46 -23.10 -12.95
CA VAL A 240 -17.92 -21.77 -13.40
C VAL A 240 -16.71 -21.02 -13.94
N ASP A 241 -16.74 -20.68 -15.22
CA ASP A 241 -15.63 -20.00 -15.88
C ASP A 241 -15.80 -18.47 -15.87
N ARG A 242 -15.03 -17.81 -15.01
CA ARG A 242 -15.00 -16.35 -14.94
C ARG A 242 -14.61 -15.68 -16.26
N THR A 243 -13.68 -16.27 -17.01
CA THR A 243 -13.12 -15.64 -18.22
C THR A 243 -14.18 -15.55 -19.32
N LEU A 244 -14.96 -16.61 -19.50
CA LEU A 244 -16.12 -16.59 -20.40
C LEU A 244 -17.18 -15.59 -19.95
N ALA A 245 -17.46 -15.49 -18.65
CA ALA A 245 -18.47 -14.56 -18.14
C ALA A 245 -18.17 -13.07 -18.42
N ILE A 246 -16.91 -12.71 -18.66
CA ILE A 246 -16.49 -11.34 -18.95
C ILE A 246 -16.14 -11.12 -20.43
N GLY A 247 -16.51 -12.06 -21.32
CA GLY A 247 -16.29 -11.98 -22.76
C GLY A 247 -14.86 -12.33 -23.21
N GLY A 248 -14.11 -13.08 -22.40
CA GLY A 248 -12.79 -13.61 -22.75
C GLY A 248 -12.85 -14.95 -23.53
N ASP A 249 -11.68 -15.50 -23.87
CA ASP A 249 -11.53 -16.77 -24.59
C ASP A 249 -11.27 -17.95 -23.62
N ASP A 250 -11.69 -19.17 -23.99
CA ASP A 250 -11.70 -20.41 -23.19
C ASP A 250 -10.44 -21.29 -23.41
N THR A 251 -9.52 -20.86 -24.27
CA THR A 251 -8.39 -21.68 -24.73
C THR A 251 -7.48 -22.21 -23.62
N GLN A 252 -7.35 -21.53 -22.47
CA GLN A 252 -6.50 -21.96 -21.35
C GLN A 252 -7.22 -22.84 -20.31
N ASN A 253 -8.55 -22.84 -20.28
CA ASN A 253 -9.30 -23.53 -19.21
C ASN A 253 -9.49 -25.03 -19.51
N SER A 254 -9.49 -25.41 -20.78
CA SER A 254 -9.55 -26.81 -21.20
C SER A 254 -8.39 -27.65 -20.64
N ASP A 255 -7.18 -27.08 -20.55
CA ASP A 255 -6.00 -27.73 -19.99
C ASP A 255 -6.13 -27.95 -18.47
N ILE A 256 -6.81 -27.04 -17.78
CA ILE A 256 -7.04 -27.11 -16.33
C ILE A 256 -8.04 -28.23 -16.01
N LEU A 257 -9.11 -28.35 -16.80
CA LEU A 257 -10.14 -29.39 -16.62
C LEU A 257 -9.67 -30.79 -17.05
N ASN A 258 -8.67 -30.87 -17.93
CA ASN A 258 -8.04 -32.13 -18.35
C ASN A 258 -6.92 -32.60 -17.41
N ASN A 259 -6.77 -31.99 -16.23
CA ASN A 259 -5.77 -32.38 -15.24
C ASN A 259 -5.96 -33.84 -14.76
N SER A 260 -4.87 -34.61 -14.71
CA SER A 260 -4.87 -36.02 -14.31
C SER A 260 -5.43 -36.28 -12.91
N LEU A 261 -5.25 -35.35 -11.97
CA LEU A 261 -5.79 -35.46 -10.61
C LEU A 261 -7.30 -35.26 -10.57
N LEU A 262 -7.84 -34.38 -11.41
CA LEU A 262 -9.30 -34.21 -11.57
C LEU A 262 -9.91 -35.42 -12.26
N GLN A 263 -9.26 -35.92 -13.33
CA GLN A 263 -9.73 -37.09 -14.07
C GLN A 263 -9.65 -38.39 -13.25
N ALA A 264 -8.78 -38.45 -12.24
CA ALA A 264 -8.70 -39.57 -11.32
C ALA A 264 -9.89 -39.67 -10.34
N THR A 265 -10.66 -38.58 -10.16
CA THR A 265 -11.83 -38.57 -9.27
C THR A 265 -13.02 -39.36 -9.82
N ASN A 266 -14.00 -39.68 -8.98
CA ASN A 266 -15.27 -40.28 -9.39
C ASN A 266 -15.98 -39.39 -10.40
N ALA A 267 -16.00 -38.07 -10.20
CA ALA A 267 -16.56 -37.11 -11.14
C ALA A 267 -15.88 -37.18 -12.51
N GLY A 268 -14.54 -37.21 -12.55
CA GLY A 268 -13.77 -37.34 -13.80
C GLY A 268 -14.07 -38.65 -14.53
N LYS A 269 -13.95 -39.79 -13.83
CA LYS A 269 -14.23 -41.13 -14.38
C LYS A 269 -15.65 -41.27 -14.93
N ASN A 270 -16.63 -40.67 -14.26
CA ASN A 270 -18.04 -40.75 -14.64
C ASN A 270 -18.48 -39.62 -15.59
N LYS A 271 -17.55 -38.79 -16.11
CA LYS A 271 -17.85 -37.62 -16.96
C LYS A 271 -18.86 -36.64 -16.34
N LYS A 272 -18.76 -36.47 -15.02
CA LYS A 272 -19.57 -35.56 -14.19
C LYS A 272 -18.77 -34.31 -13.75
N ILE A 273 -17.86 -33.84 -14.60
CA ILE A 273 -17.28 -32.50 -14.49
C ILE A 273 -18.06 -31.64 -15.47
N VAL A 274 -18.94 -30.78 -14.95
CA VAL A 274 -19.90 -30.04 -15.77
C VAL A 274 -19.68 -28.54 -15.62
N THR A 275 -19.57 -27.85 -16.76
CA THR A 275 -19.46 -26.41 -16.81
C THR A 275 -20.86 -25.79 -16.78
N LEU A 276 -21.11 -24.91 -15.82
CA LEU A 276 -22.35 -24.15 -15.66
C LEU A 276 -22.30 -22.87 -16.50
N THR A 277 -23.46 -22.28 -16.77
CA THR A 277 -23.61 -21.05 -17.55
C THR A 277 -22.89 -19.88 -16.86
N PRO A 278 -21.76 -19.38 -17.40
CA PRO A 278 -20.92 -18.46 -16.65
C PRO A 278 -21.59 -17.13 -16.31
N ASP A 279 -22.33 -16.52 -17.24
CA ASP A 279 -22.99 -15.23 -17.04
C ASP A 279 -24.05 -15.30 -15.92
N LEU A 280 -24.75 -16.43 -15.84
CA LEU A 280 -25.77 -16.66 -14.83
C LEU A 280 -25.12 -16.75 -13.44
N TRP A 281 -24.07 -17.57 -13.30
CA TRP A 281 -23.42 -17.86 -12.02
C TRP A 281 -22.45 -16.78 -11.55
N TYR A 282 -21.87 -16.03 -12.49
CA TYR A 282 -20.81 -15.06 -12.19
C TYR A 282 -21.29 -13.61 -12.19
N LEU A 283 -22.20 -13.24 -13.10
CA LEU A 283 -22.67 -11.85 -13.23
C LEU A 283 -24.08 -11.61 -12.68
N SER A 284 -24.91 -12.66 -12.60
CA SER A 284 -26.35 -12.51 -12.33
C SER A 284 -26.75 -12.89 -10.89
N GLY A 285 -25.88 -12.65 -9.90
CA GLY A 285 -26.18 -12.99 -8.50
C GLY A 285 -27.26 -12.13 -7.84
N GLY A 286 -28.10 -12.74 -7.00
CA GLY A 286 -28.96 -12.04 -6.03
C GLY A 286 -30.38 -11.65 -6.48
N GLY A 287 -30.79 -11.96 -7.71
CA GLY A 287 -32.17 -11.79 -8.20
C GLY A 287 -33.03 -13.04 -8.05
N LEU A 288 -34.35 -12.89 -7.89
CA LEU A 288 -35.29 -14.03 -7.75
C LEU A 288 -35.31 -14.91 -9.01
N GLU A 289 -35.31 -14.29 -10.19
CA GLU A 289 -35.29 -14.99 -11.49
C GLU A 289 -33.95 -15.69 -11.72
N SER A 290 -32.84 -15.01 -11.45
CA SER A 290 -31.50 -15.60 -11.58
C SER A 290 -31.31 -16.78 -10.63
N THR A 291 -31.83 -16.68 -9.40
CA THR A 291 -31.79 -17.78 -8.43
C THR A 291 -32.60 -18.98 -8.95
N LYS A 292 -33.79 -18.75 -9.52
CA LYS A 292 -34.60 -19.80 -10.14
C LYS A 292 -33.86 -20.51 -11.28
N LEU A 293 -33.25 -19.74 -12.19
CA LEU A 293 -32.46 -20.30 -13.30
C LEU A 293 -31.24 -21.09 -12.81
N MET A 294 -30.56 -20.63 -11.76
CA MET A 294 -29.45 -21.37 -11.13
C MET A 294 -29.94 -22.72 -10.59
N PHE A 295 -31.08 -22.75 -9.90
CA PHE A 295 -31.67 -24.00 -9.41
C PHE A 295 -32.03 -24.97 -10.54
N GLU A 296 -32.67 -24.48 -11.60
CA GLU A 296 -33.01 -25.29 -12.78
C GLU A 296 -31.76 -25.88 -13.45
N GLU A 297 -30.68 -25.11 -13.53
CA GLU A 297 -29.44 -25.56 -14.13
C GLU A 297 -28.72 -26.62 -13.29
N VAL A 298 -28.64 -26.47 -11.97
CA VAL A 298 -28.07 -27.51 -11.09
C VAL A 298 -28.93 -28.77 -11.12
N ALA A 299 -30.26 -28.63 -11.09
CA ALA A 299 -31.18 -29.76 -11.08
C ALA A 299 -31.00 -30.69 -12.29
N LYS A 300 -30.66 -30.14 -13.46
CA LYS A 300 -30.35 -30.89 -14.68
C LYS A 300 -29.21 -31.92 -14.50
N TYR A 301 -28.25 -31.62 -13.63
CA TYR A 301 -27.04 -32.44 -13.45
C TYR A 301 -27.01 -33.19 -12.11
N ALA A 302 -27.72 -32.69 -11.10
CA ALA A 302 -27.78 -33.30 -9.77
C ALA A 302 -28.74 -34.50 -9.69
N GLY A 303 -29.67 -34.64 -10.65
CA GLY A 303 -30.58 -35.79 -10.76
C GLY A 303 -31.81 -35.65 -9.85
N ASN A 304 -32.93 -35.31 -10.49
CA ASN A 304 -34.24 -35.92 -10.25
C ASN A 304 -34.72 -36.45 -11.60
#